data_AF-A0AB34Y3D0-F1
#
_entry.id   AF-A0AB34Y3D0-F1
#
_cell.length_a   1.000
_cell.length_b   1.000
_cell.length_c   1.000
_cell.angle_alpha   90.00
_cell.angle_beta   90.00
_cell.angle_gamma   90.00
#
_symmetry.space_group_name_H-M   'P 1'
#
loop_
_entity.id
_entity.type
_entity.pdbx_description
1 polymer ?
#
loop_
_entity_poly.entity_id
_entity_poly.type
_entity_poly.pdbx_seq_one_letter_code
_entity_poly.pdbx_strand_id
1 'polypeptide(L)' 'MTRDQAFSLAKVFGAKPQNWVTKQTDYLVVGLIETALGEEPITKKLLTGTPTISERDFLDWCQARLAQWSRNLGG' A
#
# COMPACT_ATOMS: atom_id res chain seq x y z
N MET A 1 -4.27 -7.23 -5.85
CA MET A 1 -4.56 -7.70 -4.46
C MET A 1 -5.84 -7.03 -3.97
N THR A 2 -6.66 -7.68 -3.12
CA THR A 2 -7.83 -6.98 -2.55
C THR A 2 -7.41 -5.97 -1.47
N ARG A 3 -8.22 -4.94 -1.25
CA ARG A 3 -7.95 -3.93 -0.23
C ARG A 3 -7.79 -4.55 1.17
N ASP A 4 -8.61 -5.56 1.50
CA ASP A 4 -8.57 -6.19 2.83
C ASP A 4 -7.32 -7.05 3.03
N GLN A 5 -6.81 -7.67 1.96
CA GLN A 5 -5.51 -8.35 1.96
C GLN A 5 -4.37 -7.34 2.20
N ALA A 6 -4.38 -6.21 1.50
CA ALA A 6 -3.40 -5.15 1.67
C ALA A 6 -3.39 -4.61 3.11
N PHE A 7 -4.58 -4.40 3.70
CA PHE A 7 -4.72 -3.94 5.07
C PHE A 7 -4.20 -4.96 6.08
N SER A 8 -4.50 -6.24 5.86
CA SER A 8 -4.04 -7.32 6.74
C SER A 8 -2.52 -7.43 6.70
N LEU A 9 -1.90 -7.41 5.52
CA LEU A 9 -0.45 -7.43 5.36
C LEU A 9 0.22 -6.21 6.00
N ALA A 10 -0.30 -5.01 5.74
CA ALA A 10 0.24 -3.77 6.33
C ALA A 10 0.27 -3.86 7.86
N LYS A 11 -0.81 -4.34 8.49
CA LYS A 11 -0.90 -4.52 9.94
C LYS A 11 0.12 -5.53 10.46
N VAL A 12 0.28 -6.67 9.79
CA VAL A 12 1.25 -7.71 10.17
C VAL A 12 2.66 -7.11 10.24
N PHE A 13 3.02 -6.27 9.27
CA PHE A 13 4.35 -5.64 9.23
C PHE A 13 4.48 -4.35 10.05
N GLY A 14 3.49 -4.03 10.89
CA GLY A 14 3.52 -2.90 11.81
C GLY A 14 3.11 -1.55 11.22
N ALA A 15 2.61 -1.52 9.98
CA ALA A 15 2.02 -0.32 9.40
C ALA A 15 0.57 -0.12 9.87
N LYS A 16 0.08 1.12 9.74
CA LYS A 16 -1.27 1.53 10.18
C LYS A 16 -2.14 1.89 8.98
N PRO A 17 -2.78 0.92 8.31
CA PRO A 17 -3.60 1.20 7.14
C PRO A 17 -4.86 2.00 7.52
N GLN A 18 -5.19 3.02 6.74
CA GLN A 18 -6.36 3.87 6.92
C GLN A 18 -7.25 3.86 5.68
N ASN A 19 -8.57 3.94 5.89
CA ASN A 19 -9.55 4.01 4.79
C ASN A 19 -9.54 5.36 4.07
N TRP A 20 -9.11 6.42 4.77
CA TRP A 20 -9.09 7.79 4.29
C TRP A 20 -7.67 8.33 4.34
N VAL A 21 -7.32 9.15 3.36
CA VAL A 21 -6.06 9.88 3.38
C VAL A 21 -6.19 11.02 4.37
N THR A 22 -5.27 11.10 5.32
CA THR A 22 -5.20 12.15 6.32
C THR A 22 -3.84 12.83 6.26
N LYS A 23 -3.65 13.94 7.00
CA LYS A 23 -2.34 14.60 7.10
C LYS A 23 -1.25 13.71 7.71
N GLN A 24 -1.62 12.60 8.33
CA GLN A 24 -0.71 11.62 8.92
C GLN A 24 -0.47 10.40 8.00
N THR A 25 -0.97 10.44 6.76
CA THR A 25 -0.74 9.38 5.79
C THR A 25 0.61 9.59 5.12
N ASP A 26 1.55 8.67 5.38
CA ASP A 26 2.88 8.72 4.76
C ASP A 26 2.85 8.33 3.27
N TYR A 27 2.10 7.27 2.93
CA TYR A 27 2.00 6.74 1.59
C TYR A 27 0.58 6.30 1.24
N LEU A 28 0.19 6.54 -0.01
CA LEU A 28 -1.02 6.01 -0.61
C LEU A 28 -0.66 4.82 -1.51
N VAL A 29 -1.09 3.61 -1.15
CA VAL A 29 -0.95 2.42 -2.01
C VAL A 29 -1.99 2.46 -3.11
N VAL A 30 -1.52 2.43 -4.36
CA VAL A 30 -2.35 2.47 -5.57
C VAL A 30 -2.28 1.11 -6.26
N GLY A 31 -3.41 0.40 -6.24
CA GLY A 31 -3.59 -0.83 -7.01
C GLY A 31 -4.07 -0.56 -8.44
N LEU A 32 -4.50 -1.61 -9.13
CA LEU A 32 -5.22 -1.46 -10.40
C LEU A 32 -6.51 -0.67 -10.16
N ILE A 33 -6.64 0.45 -10.86
CA ILE A 33 -7.87 1.25 -10.91
C ILE A 33 -8.50 0.92 -12.27
N GLU A 34 -9.57 0.13 -12.24
CA GLU A 34 -10.36 -0.13 -13.43
C GLU A 34 -11.16 1.13 -13.78
N THR A 35 -10.82 1.79 -14.87
CA THR A 35 -11.64 2.85 -15.46
C THR A 35 -12.33 2.38 -16.72
N ALA A 36 -13.44 3.05 -17.04
CA ALA A 36 -14.02 2.97 -18.36
C ALA A 36 -13.01 3.46 -19.41
N LEU A 37 -13.04 2.83 -20.59
CA LEU A 37 -12.13 3.12 -21.70
C LEU A 37 -12.19 4.62 -22.05
N GLY A 38 -11.10 5.35 -21.80
CA GLY A 38 -10.99 6.79 -22.09
C GLY A 38 -10.97 7.72 -20.88
N GLU A 39 -11.18 7.21 -19.66
CA GLU A 39 -11.01 8.00 -18.43
C GLU A 39 -9.65 7.70 -17.77
N GLU A 40 -8.94 8.76 -17.37
CA GLU A 40 -7.76 8.59 -16.52
C GLU A 40 -8.19 7.95 -15.19
N PRO A 41 -7.48 6.91 -14.71
CA PRO A 41 -7.72 6.29 -13.41
C PRO A 41 -7.36 7.21 -12.25
N ILE A 42 -8.20 8.22 -12.01
CA ILE A 42 -8.04 9.19 -10.93
C ILE A 42 -9.10 8.97 -9.85
N THR A 43 -8.69 8.38 -8.72
CA THR A 43 -9.49 8.46 -7.49
C THR A 43 -9.25 9.81 -6.81
N LYS A 44 -10.27 10.37 -6.13
CA LYS A 44 -10.16 11.63 -5.36
C LYS A 44 -9.00 11.62 -4.33
N LYS A 45 -8.49 10.45 -3.96
CA LYS A 45 -7.37 10.26 -3.03
C LYS A 45 -6.01 10.63 -3.65
N LEU A 46 -5.86 10.53 -4.97
CA LEU A 46 -4.63 10.91 -5.68
C LEU A 46 -4.41 12.42 -5.72
N LEU A 47 -5.48 13.20 -5.56
CA LEU A 47 -5.44 14.67 -5.57
C LEU A 47 -4.95 15.28 -4.24
N THR A 48 -4.60 14.45 -3.26
CA THR A 48 -4.23 14.90 -1.91
C THR A 48 -2.77 15.33 -1.78
N GLY A 49 -1.94 15.12 -2.82
CA GLY A 49 -0.50 15.39 -2.78
C GLY A 49 0.30 14.40 -1.92
N THR A 50 -0.36 13.37 -1.38
CA THR A 50 0.30 12.30 -0.62
C THR A 50 1.15 11.45 -1.57
N PRO A 51 2.41 11.12 -1.20
CA PRO A 51 3.24 10.23 -1.99
C PRO A 51 2.52 8.91 -2.30
N THR A 52 2.53 8.51 -3.56
CA THR A 52 1.91 7.26 -4.01
C THR A 52 2.95 6.17 -4.20
N ILE A 53 2.58 4.94 -3.88
CA ILE A 53 3.36 3.73 -4.20
C ILE A 53 2.46 2.74 -4.93
N SER A 54 3.02 1.98 -5.85
CA SER A 54 2.26 0.95 -6.55
C SER A 54 2.00 -0.27 -5.65
N GLU A 55 1.04 -1.11 -6.03
CA GLU A 55 0.86 -2.42 -5.39
C GLU A 55 2.15 -3.24 -5.38
N ARG A 56 2.95 -3.14 -6.45
CA ARG A 56 4.25 -3.82 -6.54
C ARG A 56 5.24 -3.32 -5.50
N ASP A 57 5.42 -2.01 -5.40
CA ASP A 57 6.35 -1.42 -4.42
C ASP A 57 5.94 -1.77 -2.98
N PHE A 58 4.63 -1.80 -2.71
CA PHE A 58 4.10 -2.24 -1.43
C PHE A 58 4.43 -3.72 -1.12
N LEU A 59 4.31 -4.60 -2.12
CA LEU A 59 4.67 -6.01 -1.97
C LEU A 59 6.18 -6.21 -1.80
N ASP A 60 7.00 -5.45 -2.53
CA ASP A 60 8.46 -5.47 -2.38
C ASP A 60 8.87 -5.05 -0.96
N TRP A 61 8.22 -4.01 -0.40
CA TRP A 61 8.39 -3.63 1.00
C TRP A 61 7.99 -4.75 1.97
N CYS A 62 6.85 -5.40 1.75
CA CYS A 62 6.41 -6.54 2.57
C CYS A 62 7.44 -7.69 2.53
N GLN A 63 7.95 -8.03 1.35
CA GLN A 63 8.97 -9.07 1.17
C GLN A 63 10.27 -8.73 1.88
N ALA A 64 10.73 -7.47 1.79
CA ALA A 64 11.92 -7.02 2.52
C ALA A 64 11.74 -7.16 4.04
N ARG A 65 10.54 -6.87 4.56
CA ARG A 65 10.21 -7.03 5.99
C ARG A 65 10.16 -8.50 6.42
N LEU A 66 9.56 -9.36 5.61
CA LEU A 66 9.58 -10.81 5.84
C LEU A 66 11.01 -11.36 5.86
N ALA A 67 11.84 -10.96 4.91
CA ALA A 67 13.24 -11.39 4.86
C ALA A 67 14.04 -10.90 6.09
N GLN A 68 13.75 -9.69 6.58
CA GLN A 68 14.32 -9.20 7.83
C GLN A 68 13.88 -10.05 9.04
N TRP A 69 12.59 -10.37 9.15
CA TRP A 69 12.09 -11.22 10.24
C TRP A 69 12.64 -12.64 10.20
N SER A 70 12.71 -13.25 9.01
CA SER A 70 13.29 -14.58 8.84
C SER A 70 14.75 -14.62 9.29
N ARG A 71 15.55 -13.59 8.97
CA ARG A 71 16.94 -13.46 9.45
C ARG A 71 17.02 -13.33 10.97
N ASN A 72 16.12 -12.60 11.59
CA ASN A 72 16.09 -12.43 13.05
C ASN A 72 15.66 -13.70 13.81
N LEU A 73 14.93 -14.62 13.16
CA LEU A 73 14.47 -15.87 13.76
C LEU A 73 15.46 -17.03 13.57
N GLY A 74 16.31 -16.96 12.55
CA GLY A 74 17.33 -17.98 12.26
C GLY A 74 18.71 -17.70 12.85
N GLY A 75 18.85 -16.63 13.65
CA GLY A 75 20.09 -16.21 14.33
C GLY A 75 20.06 -16.48 15.82
#